data_AF-A0A9E0JID5-F1
#
_entry.id   AF-A0A9E0JID5-F1
#
_cell.length_a   1.000
_cell.length_b   1.000
_cell.length_c   1.000
_cell.angle_alpha   90.00
_cell.angle_beta   90.00
_cell.angle_gamma   90.00
#
_symmetry.space_group_name_H-M   'P 1'
#
loop_
_entity.id
_entity.type
_entity.pdbx_description
1 polymer ?
#
loop_
_entity_poly.entity_id
_entity_poly.type
_entity_poly.pdbx_seq_one_letter_code
_entity_poly.pdbx_strand_id
1 'polypeptide(L)'
;MNKKYFVNGLSATMLAAVLLFSGCKSAYRLVAVEGSKTEISSKWDRNPNEEAISVLAPYKAQIDSIMTPVIGKSAMDMKADRPESLLSNLVADVLRQAASNYIGKPADMAVTN
;
A
#
# COMPACT_ATOMS: atom_id res chain seq x y z
N MET A 1 44.24 60.69 3.30
CA MET A 1 42.96 59.96 3.41
C MET A 1 43.26 58.46 3.40
N ASN A 2 42.69 57.70 4.33
CA ASN A 2 43.38 56.58 4.98
C ASN A 2 43.13 55.23 4.24
N LYS A 3 44.10 54.79 3.42
CA LYS A 3 44.02 53.68 2.44
C LYS A 3 43.54 52.33 3.02
N LYS A 4 43.78 52.07 4.31
CA LYS A 4 43.29 50.87 5.03
C LYS A 4 41.77 50.80 5.16
N TYR A 5 41.09 51.94 5.36
CA TYR A 5 39.64 51.99 5.52
C TYR A 5 38.91 51.80 4.18
N PHE A 6 39.53 52.24 3.08
CA PHE A 6 39.01 52.03 1.73
C PHE A 6 39.06 50.54 1.32
N VAL A 7 40.16 49.83 1.62
CA VAL A 7 40.31 48.41 1.30
C VAL A 7 39.41 47.52 2.18
N ASN A 8 39.24 47.86 3.47
CA ASN A 8 38.33 47.15 4.36
C ASN A 8 36.86 47.37 3.98
N GLY A 9 36.50 48.58 3.53
CA GLY A 9 35.16 48.88 3.00
C GLY A 9 34.85 48.11 1.72
N LEU A 10 35.82 48.00 0.81
CA LEU A 10 35.67 47.24 -0.45
C LEU A 10 35.56 45.71 -0.21
N SER A 11 36.26 45.19 0.80
CA SER A 11 36.17 43.78 1.19
C SER A 11 34.81 43.45 1.83
N ALA A 12 34.30 44.35 2.69
CA ALA A 12 33.00 44.19 3.33
C ALA A 12 31.83 44.22 2.32
N THR A 13 31.90 45.08 1.31
CA THR A 13 30.88 45.13 0.24
C THR A 13 30.92 43.90 -0.66
N MET A 14 32.11 43.35 -0.94
CA MET A 14 32.25 42.11 -1.71
C MET A 14 31.71 40.89 -0.94
N LEU A 15 31.97 40.80 0.37
CA LEU A 15 31.45 39.72 1.21
C LEU A 15 29.93 39.78 1.35
N ALA A 16 29.36 40.98 1.49
CA ALA A 16 27.92 41.20 1.54
C ALA A 16 27.24 40.83 0.21
N ALA A 17 27.88 41.12 -0.93
CA ALA A 17 27.37 40.72 -2.24
C ALA A 17 27.30 39.19 -2.39
N VAL A 18 28.34 38.45 -1.98
CA VAL A 18 28.36 36.97 -2.05
C VAL A 18 27.26 36.33 -1.18
N LEU A 19 26.99 36.90 0.00
CA LEU A 19 25.92 36.44 0.89
C LEU A 19 24.53 36.66 0.28
N LEU A 20 24.32 37.78 -0.42
CA LEU A 20 23.03 38.10 -1.07
C LEU A 20 22.74 37.19 -2.28
N PHE A 21 23.76 36.71 -3.00
CA PHE A 21 23.56 35.80 -4.14
C PHE A 21 23.32 34.33 -3.76
N SER A 22 23.51 33.95 -2.49
CA SER A 22 23.35 32.56 -2.03
C SER A 22 21.90 32.16 -1.69
N GLY A 23 20.95 33.10 -1.75
CA GLY A 23 19.57 32.91 -1.28
C GLY A 23 18.57 32.37 -2.30
N CYS A 24 18.92 32.26 -3.59
CA CYS A 24 17.99 31.85 -4.63
C CYS A 24 17.88 30.32 -4.70
N LYS A 25 17.06 29.72 -3.84
CA LYS A 25 16.68 28.30 -3.93
C LYS A 25 15.24 28.21 -4.43
N SER A 26 15.04 27.51 -5.55
CA SER A 26 13.70 27.19 -6.05
C SER A 26 13.00 26.29 -5.04
N ALA A 27 11.96 26.78 -4.39
CA ALA A 27 11.10 25.97 -3.54
C ALA A 27 10.23 25.09 -4.45
N TYR A 28 10.36 23.77 -4.32
CA TYR A 28 9.52 22.84 -5.06
C TYR A 28 8.06 23.05 -4.64
N ARG A 29 7.25 23.58 -5.55
CA ARG A 29 5.83 23.81 -5.34
C ARG A 29 5.05 22.87 -6.25
N LEU A 30 4.40 21.89 -5.64
CA LEU A 30 3.44 21.03 -6.34
C LEU A 30 2.31 21.91 -6.89
N VAL A 31 2.20 21.99 -8.21
CA VAL A 31 1.20 22.85 -8.90
C VAL A 31 -0.10 22.09 -9.14
N ALA A 32 -0.03 20.79 -9.41
CA ALA A 32 -1.17 19.90 -9.54
C ALA A 32 -0.75 18.44 -9.37
N VAL A 33 -1.66 17.61 -8.89
CA VAL A 33 -1.53 16.15 -8.88
C VAL A 33 -2.71 15.62 -9.68
N GLU A 34 -2.42 15.03 -10.84
CA GLU A 34 -3.42 14.37 -11.67
C GLU A 34 -3.44 12.88 -11.35
N GLY A 35 -4.60 12.36 -10.95
CA GLY A 35 -4.85 10.93 -10.79
C GLY A 35 -5.69 10.42 -11.94
N SER A 36 -5.19 9.44 -12.68
CA SER A 36 -5.95 8.70 -13.69
C SER A 36 -6.29 7.30 -13.18
N LYS A 37 -7.42 6.76 -13.66
CA LYS A 37 -7.80 5.37 -13.41
C LYS A 37 -7.49 4.55 -14.65
N THR A 38 -6.68 3.51 -14.49
CA THR A 38 -6.47 2.52 -15.53
C THR A 38 -7.54 1.44 -15.40
N GLU A 39 -8.31 1.21 -16.46
CA GLU A 39 -9.28 0.12 -16.50
C GLU A 39 -8.55 -1.23 -16.59
N ILE A 40 -8.71 -2.06 -15.56
CA ILE A 40 -8.25 -3.45 -15.58
C ILE A 40 -9.34 -4.29 -16.24
N SER A 41 -9.24 -4.45 -17.57
CA SER A 41 -10.14 -5.27 -18.39
C SER A 41 -9.41 -6.49 -18.95
N SER A 42 -10.17 -7.44 -19.49
CA SER A 42 -9.66 -8.65 -20.16
C SER A 42 -8.75 -8.37 -21.37
N LYS A 43 -8.66 -7.11 -21.81
CA LYS A 43 -7.72 -6.69 -22.86
C LYS A 43 -6.27 -6.96 -22.47
N TRP A 44 -5.94 -6.86 -21.18
CA TRP A 44 -4.60 -7.06 -20.64
C TRP A 44 -4.20 -8.54 -20.56
N ASP A 45 -5.18 -9.45 -20.49
CA ASP A 45 -4.94 -10.90 -20.39
C ASP A 45 -4.53 -11.53 -21.74
N ARG A 46 -4.74 -10.81 -22.85
CA ARG A 46 -4.52 -11.36 -24.21
C ARG A 46 -3.05 -11.56 -24.58
N ASN A 47 -2.15 -10.81 -23.95
CA ASN A 47 -0.72 -10.92 -24.20
C ASN A 47 0.04 -10.73 -22.89
N PRO A 48 0.03 -11.76 -22.02
CA PRO A 48 0.71 -11.66 -20.74
C PRO A 48 2.23 -11.61 -20.95
N ASN A 49 2.92 -10.88 -20.08
CA ASN A 49 4.38 -10.82 -20.10
C ASN A 49 4.96 -12.12 -19.54
N GLU A 50 5.59 -12.92 -20.39
CA GLU A 50 6.20 -14.21 -20.02
C GLU A 50 7.32 -14.08 -18.99
N GLU A 51 8.13 -13.02 -19.08
CA GLU A 51 9.20 -12.74 -18.11
C GLU A 51 8.59 -12.49 -16.73
N ALA A 52 7.54 -11.66 -16.65
CA ALA A 52 6.84 -11.39 -15.39
C ALA A 52 6.19 -12.66 -14.80
N ILE A 53 5.59 -13.51 -15.65
CA ILE A 53 5.05 -14.80 -15.19
C ILE A 53 6.17 -15.69 -14.64
N SER A 54 7.31 -15.76 -15.30
CA SER A 54 8.44 -16.59 -14.86
C SER A 54 8.97 -16.17 -13.49
N VAL A 55 9.00 -14.86 -13.21
CA VAL A 55 9.37 -14.31 -11.90
C VAL A 55 8.36 -14.71 -10.83
N LEU A 56 7.06 -14.76 -11.15
CA LEU A 56 6.00 -15.12 -10.21
C LEU A 56 5.83 -16.64 -10.01
N ALA A 57 6.25 -17.45 -10.98
CA ALA A 57 6.08 -18.91 -10.98
C ALA A 57 6.50 -19.62 -9.68
N PRO A 58 7.69 -19.37 -9.09
CA PRO A 58 8.07 -20.04 -7.84
C PRO A 58 7.18 -19.65 -6.65
N TYR A 59 6.74 -18.40 -6.58
CA TYR A 59 5.82 -17.94 -5.53
C TYR A 59 4.43 -18.54 -5.70
N LYS A 60 3.94 -18.59 -6.94
CA LYS A 60 2.68 -19.25 -7.26
C LYS A 60 2.72 -20.73 -6.85
N ALA A 61 3.79 -21.45 -7.16
CA ALA A 61 3.93 -22.85 -6.77
C ALA A 61 3.88 -23.06 -5.25
N GLN A 62 4.53 -22.18 -4.47
CA GLN A 62 4.48 -22.22 -3.00
C GLN A 62 3.06 -21.96 -2.49
N ILE A 63 2.40 -20.92 -2.99
CA ILE A 63 1.04 -20.55 -2.58
C ILE A 63 0.04 -21.65 -2.96
N ASP A 64 0.13 -22.18 -4.18
CA ASP A 64 -0.74 -23.25 -4.67
C ASP A 64 -0.64 -24.50 -3.80
N SER A 65 0.55 -24.81 -3.28
CA SER A 65 0.74 -25.95 -2.37
C SER A 65 -0.02 -25.81 -1.05
N ILE A 66 -0.35 -24.58 -0.63
CA ILE A 66 -1.06 -24.28 0.62
C ILE A 66 -2.55 -24.00 0.36
N MET A 67 -2.89 -23.34 -0.75
CA MET A 67 -4.26 -22.88 -1.04
C MET A 67 -5.12 -23.86 -1.84
N THR A 68 -4.51 -24.73 -2.64
CA THR A 68 -5.25 -25.70 -3.49
C THR A 68 -5.71 -26.96 -2.75
N PRO A 69 -5.06 -27.43 -1.66
CA PRO A 69 -5.57 -28.59 -0.91
C PRO A 69 -6.99 -28.37 -0.38
N VAL A 70 -7.89 -29.30 -0.68
CA VAL A 70 -9.28 -29.24 -0.22
C VAL A 70 -9.37 -29.71 1.23
N ILE A 71 -9.73 -28.80 2.13
CA ILE A 71 -9.89 -29.10 3.58
C ILE A 71 -11.30 -29.61 3.96
N GLY A 72 -12.28 -29.45 3.05
CA GLY A 72 -13.65 -29.84 3.28
C GLY A 72 -14.55 -29.53 2.08
N LYS A 73 -15.75 -30.10 2.07
CA LYS A 73 -16.77 -29.85 1.05
C LYS A 73 -18.06 -29.45 1.73
N SER A 74 -18.69 -28.37 1.25
CA SER A 74 -20.03 -28.00 1.70
C SER A 74 -21.07 -28.91 1.05
N ALA A 75 -22.13 -29.23 1.79
CA ALA A 75 -23.27 -30.00 1.27
C ALA A 75 -24.17 -29.19 0.33
N MET A 76 -24.11 -27.85 0.43
CA MET A 76 -24.91 -26.93 -0.37
C MET A 76 -24.10 -25.68 -0.72
N ASP A 77 -24.54 -24.96 -1.75
CA ASP A 77 -23.95 -23.68 -2.10
C ASP A 77 -24.26 -22.62 -1.02
N MET A 78 -23.26 -21.83 -0.65
CA MET A 78 -23.37 -20.77 0.36
C MET A 78 -22.96 -19.46 -0.28
N LYS A 79 -23.88 -18.87 -1.03
CA LYS A 79 -23.67 -17.57 -1.66
C LYS A 79 -23.79 -16.45 -0.61
N ALA A 80 -22.93 -15.44 -0.72
CA ALA A 80 -23.03 -14.23 0.08
C ALA A 80 -24.28 -13.43 -0.31
N ASP A 81 -25.02 -12.95 0.70
CA ASP A 81 -26.24 -12.15 0.53
C ASP A 81 -26.43 -11.17 1.70
N ARG A 82 -27.37 -10.24 1.57
CA ARG A 82 -27.70 -9.23 2.59
C ARG A 82 -29.20 -9.28 2.96
N PRO A 83 -29.57 -9.02 4.22
CA PRO A 83 -28.71 -8.63 5.35
C PRO A 83 -27.97 -9.81 6.02
N GLU A 84 -28.38 -11.05 5.76
CA GLU A 84 -27.82 -12.29 6.34
C GLU A 84 -27.67 -13.35 5.23
N SER A 85 -26.70 -14.25 5.36
CA SER A 85 -26.48 -15.35 4.43
C SER A 85 -25.93 -16.61 5.12
N LEU A 86 -26.08 -17.77 4.47
CA LEU A 86 -25.50 -19.01 4.98
C LEU A 86 -23.98 -18.92 5.14
N LEU A 87 -23.30 -18.22 4.22
CA LEU A 87 -21.86 -18.01 4.29
C LEU A 87 -21.46 -17.13 5.48
N SER A 88 -22.16 -16.01 5.70
CA SER A 88 -21.86 -15.12 6.85
C SER A 88 -22.10 -15.84 8.18
N ASN A 89 -23.15 -16.66 8.25
CA ASN A 89 -23.45 -17.44 9.46
C ASN A 89 -22.37 -18.47 9.74
N LEU A 90 -21.93 -19.21 8.71
CA LEU A 90 -20.83 -20.15 8.86
C LEU A 90 -19.54 -19.46 9.34
N VAL A 91 -19.20 -18.30 8.78
CA VAL A 91 -18.00 -17.56 9.20
C VAL A 91 -18.12 -17.12 10.66
N ALA A 92 -19.28 -16.59 11.08
CA ALA A 92 -19.54 -16.24 12.47
C ALA A 92 -19.39 -17.46 13.41
N ASP A 93 -19.96 -18.61 13.05
CA ASP A 93 -19.85 -19.84 13.85
C ASP A 93 -18.40 -20.34 13.97
N VAL A 94 -17.66 -20.35 12.87
CA VAL A 94 -16.24 -20.74 12.85
C VAL A 94 -15.43 -19.80 13.74
N LEU A 95 -15.65 -18.49 13.67
CA LEU A 95 -14.95 -17.51 14.52
C LEU A 95 -15.28 -17.72 16.01
N ARG A 96 -16.55 -17.93 16.35
CA ARG A 96 -16.99 -18.19 17.72
C ARG A 96 -16.36 -19.47 18.27
N GLN A 97 -16.35 -20.53 17.48
CA GLN A 97 -15.74 -21.81 17.86
C GLN A 97 -14.21 -21.69 18.01
N ALA A 98 -13.54 -21.06 17.05
CA ALA A 98 -12.08 -20.89 17.07
C ALA A 98 -11.62 -20.04 18.26
N ALA A 99 -12.34 -18.97 18.60
CA ALA A 99 -12.03 -18.10 19.74
C ALA A 99 -12.04 -18.86 21.08
N SER A 100 -12.90 -19.87 21.21
CA SER A 100 -13.03 -20.65 22.45
C SER A 100 -11.75 -21.40 22.81
N ASN A 101 -10.95 -21.81 21.81
CA ASN A 101 -9.66 -22.47 22.03
C ASN A 101 -8.59 -21.55 22.65
N TYR A 102 -8.71 -20.23 22.44
CA TYR A 102 -7.76 -19.24 22.95
C TYR A 102 -8.20 -18.62 24.27
N ILE A 103 -9.51 -18.45 24.47
CA ILE A 103 -10.07 -17.80 25.66
C ILE A 103 -10.20 -18.79 26.83
N GLY A 104 -10.17 -20.10 26.56
CA GLY A 104 -10.30 -21.15 27.60
C GLY A 104 -11.73 -21.34 28.12
N LYS A 105 -12.71 -20.68 27.49
CA LYS A 105 -14.15 -20.86 27.71
C LYS A 105 -14.90 -20.59 26.40
N PRO A 106 -16.15 -21.07 26.27
CA PRO A 106 -16.96 -20.81 25.08
C PRO A 106 -17.15 -19.30 24.83
N ALA A 107 -16.96 -18.87 23.59
CA ALA A 107 -17.35 -17.52 23.17
C ALA A 107 -18.88 -17.43 23.01
N ASP A 108 -19.45 -16.37 23.57
CA ASP A 108 -20.90 -16.13 23.57
C ASP A 108 -21.40 -15.58 22.23
N MET A 109 -20.60 -14.77 21.53
CA MET A 109 -20.97 -14.09 20.29
C MET A 109 -19.77 -13.90 19.36
N ALA A 110 -20.00 -13.96 18.06
CA ALA A 110 -19.07 -13.53 17.02
C ALA A 110 -19.82 -12.63 16.02
N VAL A 111 -19.12 -11.64 15.46
CA VAL A 111 -19.68 -10.64 14.53
C VAL A 111 -18.77 -10.54 13.31
N THR A 112 -19.38 -10.54 12.12
CA THR A 112 -18.71 -10.36 10.82
C THR A 112 -19.30 -9.14 10.11
N ASN A 113 -18.51 -8.46 9.28
CA ASN A 113 -18.90 -7.24 8.57
C ASN A 113 -19.67 -7.48 7.27
#